data_AF-A0A4S4C5Q0-F1
#
_entry.id   AF-A0A4S4C5Q0-F1
#
_cell.length_a   1.000
_cell.length_b   1.000
_cell.length_c   1.000
_cell.angle_alpha   90.00
_cell.angle_beta   90.00
_cell.angle_gamma   90.00
#
_symmetry.space_group_name_H-M   'P 1'
#
loop_
_entity.id
_entity.type
_entity.pdbx_description
1 polymer ?
#
loop_
_entity_poly.entity_id
_entity_poly.type
_entity_poly.pdbx_seq_one_letter_code
_entity_poly.pdbx_strand_id
1 'polypeptide(L)' 'MIGKGSQGVYVKKVIERCKEEKNNSKLTVNSSPYALGIYHRLGFVESDKEQTINGIRFTPMSYFLM' A
#
# COMPACT_ATOMS: atom_id res chain seq x y z
N MET A 1 5.23 -8.57 18.30
CA MET A 1 4.16 -9.52 17.92
C MET A 1 3.94 -9.40 16.43
N ILE A 2 4.21 -10.47 15.69
CA ILE A 2 3.95 -10.59 14.25
C ILE A 2 2.43 -10.69 14.05
N GLY A 3 1.81 -9.55 13.73
CA GLY A 3 0.35 -9.37 13.74
C GLY A 3 -0.33 -10.01 12.53
N LYS A 4 -1.04 -11.11 12.77
CA LYS A 4 -2.04 -11.67 11.86
C LYS A 4 -3.24 -10.72 11.74
N GLY A 5 -3.71 -10.46 10.52
CA GLY A 5 -5.16 -10.34 10.26
C GLY A 5 -5.85 -8.97 10.19
N SER A 6 -5.17 -7.82 10.26
CA SER A 6 -5.90 -6.51 10.37
C SER A 6 -5.63 -5.48 9.26
N GLN A 7 -4.57 -5.64 8.46
CA GLN A 7 -4.05 -4.54 7.63
C GLN A 7 -5.01 -4.06 6.52
N GLY A 8 -5.79 -4.96 5.92
CA GLY A 8 -6.65 -4.61 4.77
C GLY A 8 -7.81 -3.66 5.09
N VAL A 9 -8.38 -3.74 6.30
CA VAL A 9 -9.52 -2.91 6.70
C VAL A 9 -9.08 -1.47 7.00
N TYR A 10 -7.94 -1.30 7.67
CA TYR A 10 -7.39 0.03 7.97
C TYR A 10 -6.96 0.77 6.70
N VAL A 11 -6.37 0.07 5.72
CA VAL A 11 -5.93 0.71 4.47
C VAL A 11 -7.11 1.30 3.70
N LYS A 12 -8.26 0.60 3.63
CA LYS A 12 -9.48 1.15 2.99
C LYS A 12 -9.96 2.43 3.67
N LYS A 13 -10.04 2.42 5.00
CA LYS A 13 -10.49 3.59 5.77
C LYS A 13 -9.55 4.80 5.59
N VAL A 14 -8.24 4.56 5.48
CA VAL A 14 -7.25 5.60 5.19
C VAL A 14 -7.46 6.17 3.78
N ILE A 15 -7.67 5.32 2.77
CA ILE A 15 -7.96 5.77 1.40
C ILE A 15 -9.22 6.64 1.36
N GLU A 16 -10.31 6.22 2.00
CA GLU A 16 -11.57 6.97 2.07
C GLU A 16 -11.36 8.35 2.70
N ARG A 17 -10.70 8.40 3.86
CA ARG A 17 -10.33 9.65 4.55
C ARG A 17 -9.47 10.56 3.66
N CYS A 18 -8.52 10.02 2.92
CA CYS A 18 -7.66 10.81 2.02
C CYS A 18 -8.41 11.34 0.79
N LYS A 19 -9.45 10.65 0.31
CA LYS A 19 -10.32 11.15 -0.78
C LYS A 19 -11.17 12.34 -0.33
N GLU A 20 -11.66 12.32 0.90
CA GLU A 20 -12.47 13.41 1.48
C GLU A 20 -11.70 14.72 1.55
N GLU A 21 -10.38 14.67 1.74
CA GLU A 21 -9.53 15.86 1.78
C GLU A 21 -9.27 16.49 0.39
N LYS A 22 -9.86 15.96 -0.70
CA LYS A 22 -9.83 16.49 -2.09
C LYS A 22 -8.45 16.91 -2.61
N ASN A 23 -7.41 16.33 -2.03
CA ASN A 23 -6.05 16.61 -2.42
C ASN A 23 -5.72 15.54 -3.46
N ASN A 24 -5.59 15.92 -4.74
CA ASN A 24 -5.25 15.05 -5.89
C ASN A 24 -3.91 14.35 -5.65
N SER A 25 -3.92 13.39 -4.74
CA SER A 25 -2.74 12.92 -4.03
C SER A 25 -2.48 11.47 -4.38
N LYS A 26 -1.20 11.16 -4.48
CA LYS A 26 -0.71 9.81 -4.68
C LYS A 26 -0.37 9.23 -3.31
N LEU A 27 -1.01 8.13 -2.94
CA LEU A 27 -0.62 7.35 -1.78
C LEU A 27 0.49 6.39 -2.17
N THR A 28 1.51 6.23 -1.32
CA THR A 28 2.63 5.31 -1.56
C THR A 28 2.79 4.34 -0.40
N VAL A 29 3.13 3.08 -0.69
CA VAL A 29 3.36 2.04 0.32
C VAL A 29 4.52 1.14 -0.09
N ASN A 30 5.32 0.68 0.87
CA ASN A 30 6.31 -0.37 0.65
C ASN A 30 5.67 -1.72 0.99
N SER A 31 5.28 -2.47 -0.03
CA SER A 31 4.59 -3.76 0.15
C SER A 31 5.58 -4.88 0.41
N SER A 32 5.38 -5.63 1.50
CA SER A 32 6.04 -6.93 1.68
C SER A 32 5.65 -7.88 0.54
N PRO A 33 6.51 -8.83 0.14
CA PRO A 33 6.18 -9.86 -0.86
C PRO A 33 4.88 -10.61 -0.53
N TYR A 34 4.57 -10.80 0.76
CA TYR A 34 3.36 -11.47 1.22
C TYR A 34 2.08 -10.62 1.11
N ALA A 35 2.21 -9.30 0.96
CA ALA A 35 1.10 -8.36 0.92
C ALA A 35 0.79 -7.82 -0.48
N LEU A 36 1.61 -8.13 -1.49
CA LEU A 36 1.49 -7.61 -2.85
C LEU A 36 0.09 -7.82 -3.42
N GLY A 37 -0.42 -9.06 -3.33
CA GLY A 37 -1.76 -9.41 -3.80
C GLY A 37 -2.89 -8.68 -3.05
N ILE A 38 -2.69 -8.31 -1.78
CA ILE A 38 -3.68 -7.53 -1.03
C ILE A 38 -3.74 -6.09 -1.58
N TYR A 39 -2.58 -5.46 -1.74
CA TYR A 39 -2.50 -4.09 -2.24
C TYR A 39 -2.98 -3.96 -3.69
N HIS A 40 -2.71 -4.96 -4.55
CA HIS A 40 -3.31 -5.04 -5.88
C HIS A 40 -4.84 -5.06 -5.85
N ARG A 41 -5.44 -5.89 -4.98
CA ARG A 41 -6.90 -5.95 -4.83
C ARG A 41 -7.50 -4.64 -4.31
N LEU A 42 -6.69 -3.81 -3.65
CA LEU A 42 -7.07 -2.48 -3.19
C LEU A 42 -6.84 -1.39 -4.25
N GLY A 43 -6.27 -1.74 -5.41
CA GLY A 43 -6.04 -0.83 -6.53
C GLY A 43 -4.66 -0.15 -6.52
N PHE A 44 -3.75 -0.56 -5.64
CA PHE A 44 -2.36 -0.11 -5.74
C PHE A 44 -1.66 -0.80 -6.90
N VAL A 45 -0.75 -0.05 -7.53
CA VAL A 45 0.12 -0.52 -8.61
C VAL A 45 1.58 -0.34 -8.23
N GLU A 46 2.46 -1.23 -8.67
CA GLU A 46 3.90 -1.09 -8.44
C GLU A 46 4.39 0.22 -9.04
N SER A 47 5.11 1.01 -8.24
CA SER A 47 5.79 2.21 -8.72
C SER A 47 7.24 1.93 -9.11
N ASP A 48 7.79 0.79 -8.66
CA ASP A 48 9.14 0.33 -8.97
C ASP A 48 9.22 -1.20 -8.74
N LYS A 49 10.36 -1.80 -9.11
CA LYS A 49 10.66 -3.23 -8.90
C LYS A 49 10.84 -3.58 -7.42
N GLU A 50 10.84 -4.88 -7.09
CA GLU A 50 11.19 -5.35 -5.74
C GLU A 50 12.60 -4.87 -5.35
N GLN A 51 12.72 -4.28 -4.17
CA GLN A 51 13.95 -3.76 -3.60
C GLN A 51 14.30 -4.53 -2.33
N THR A 52 15.60 -4.64 -2.03
CA THR A 52 16.09 -5.19 -0.76
C THR A 52 16.99 -4.16 -0.10
N ILE A 53 16.54 -3.58 1.02
CA ILE A 53 17.31 -2.60 1.80
C ILE A 53 17.52 -3.16 3.18
N ASN A 54 18.78 -3.24 3.62
CA ASN A 54 19.18 -3.77 4.94
C ASN A 54 18.58 -5.17 5.22
N GLY A 55 18.50 -6.02 4.20
CA GLY A 55 17.93 -7.37 4.30
C GLY A 55 16.40 -7.45 4.28
N ILE A 56 15.69 -6.32 4.18
CA ILE A 56 14.23 -6.28 4.09
C ILE A 56 13.82 -6.18 2.62
N ARG A 57 13.08 -7.18 2.13
CA ARG A 57 12.50 -7.14 0.78
C ARG A 57 11.13 -6.46 0.78
N PHE A 58 10.92 -5.55 -0.15
CA PHE A 58 9.63 -4.90 -0.38
C PHE A 58 9.50 -4.41 -1.83
N THR A 59 8.27 -4.26 -2.31
CA THR A 59 7.95 -3.64 -3.59
C THR A 59 7.24 -2.31 -3.34
N PRO A 60 7.80 -1.18 -3.78
CA PRO A 60 7.11 0.11 -3.71
C PRO A 60 5.86 0.10 -4.59
N MET A 61 4.73 0.53 -4.02
CA MET A 61 3.45 0.61 -4.71
C MET A 61 2.78 1.96 -4.49
N SER A 62 1.88 2.34 -5.38
CA SER A 62 1.13 3.58 -5.30
C SER A 62 -0.33 3.48 -5.69
N TYR A 63 -1.17 4.31 -5.09
CA TYR A 63 -2.59 4.47 -5.39
C TYR A 63 -2.86 5.93 -5.71
N PHE A 64 -3.43 6.20 -6.88
CA PHE A 64 -3.87 7.54 -7.25
C PHE A 64 -5.28 7.78 -6.73
N LEU A 65 -5.43 8.81 -5.89
CA LEU A 65 -6.74 9.29 -5.46
C LEU A 65 -7.29 10.13 -6.62
N MET A 66 -8.23 9.56 -7.38
CA MET A 66 -9.08 10.27 -8.34
C MET A 66 -10.32 10.82 -7.64
#